data_AF-A0A564XX28-F1
#
_entry.id   AF-A0A564XX28-F1
#
_cell.length_a   1.000
_cell.length_b   1.000
_cell.length_c   1.000
_cell.angle_alpha   90.00
_cell.angle_beta   90.00
_cell.angle_gamma   90.00
#
_symmetry.space_group_name_H-M   'P 1'
#
loop_
_entity.id
_entity.type
_entity.pdbx_description
1 polymer ?
#
loop_
_entity_poly.entity_id
_entity_poly.type
_entity_poly.pdbx_seq_one_letter_code
_entity_poly.pdbx_strand_id
1 'polypeptide(L)'
;MSTSRDSLLEYRQQPLLELVHSEENYVQQLQLVRDTYMTVVSTQHFLTTTPSLLRSESCCSERSSTLSNRPSPETSLSPLQPIPTPPAELANRWRIIWGNWVQLTEWHSQFVEKLKRAVHEQPDDVPRLFLNSQSRLRQMYMKYCENYPKAVILVAPFKTYFEELRRAFFDKNDILSRLMQPIQRVTRYQLPMMEALKLTEQAGTDEAATWRAAVIVLKNLPNDVQLMLEVSAQILIFFILN
;
A
#
# COMPACT_ATOMS: atom_id res chain seq x y z
N MET A 1 32.65 27.68 -10.79
CA MET A 1 32.21 27.24 -12.13
C MET A 1 30.70 27.24 -12.12
N SER A 2 30.06 28.00 -13.00
CA SER A 2 28.59 28.04 -13.08
C SER A 2 28.09 26.71 -13.65
N THR A 3 27.28 25.98 -12.89
CA THR A 3 26.55 24.81 -13.41
C THR A 3 25.63 25.29 -14.54
N SER A 4 25.66 24.64 -15.70
CA SER A 4 24.78 25.00 -16.81
C SER A 4 23.32 24.70 -16.46
N ARG A 5 22.38 25.45 -17.04
CA ARG A 5 20.93 25.21 -16.92
C ARG A 5 20.58 23.76 -17.23
N ASP A 6 21.13 23.21 -18.32
CA ASP A 6 20.82 21.85 -18.76
C ASP A 6 21.32 20.80 -17.75
N SER A 7 22.49 21.02 -17.15
CA SER A 7 23.02 20.15 -16.10
C SER A 7 22.15 20.17 -14.84
N LEU A 8 21.60 21.33 -14.46
CA LEU A 8 20.67 21.42 -13.32
C LEU A 8 19.36 20.65 -13.58
N LEU A 9 18.87 20.68 -14.82
CA LEU A 9 17.68 19.93 -15.22
C LEU A 9 17.95 18.42 -15.31
N GLU A 10 19.16 18.01 -15.67
CA GLU A 10 19.60 16.62 -15.59
C GLU A 10 19.67 16.15 -14.12
N TYR A 11 20.26 16.95 -13.22
CA TYR A 11 20.26 16.64 -11.79
C TYR A 11 18.85 16.57 -11.19
N ARG A 12 17.89 17.36 -11.71
CA ARG A 12 16.47 17.30 -11.29
C ARG A 12 15.83 15.94 -11.56
N GLN A 13 16.36 15.17 -12.52
CA GLN A 13 15.81 13.85 -12.83
C GLN A 13 15.93 12.88 -11.64
N GLN A 14 16.97 13.01 -10.81
CA GLN A 14 17.17 12.13 -9.65
C GLN A 14 15.99 12.17 -8.65
N PRO A 15 15.62 13.32 -8.05
CA PRO A 15 14.49 13.35 -7.12
C PRO A 15 13.15 12.95 -7.77
N LEU A 16 13.00 13.15 -9.08
CA LEU A 16 11.82 12.70 -9.82
C LEU A 16 11.75 11.16 -9.96
N LEU A 17 12.90 10.52 -10.24
CA LEU A 17 12.99 9.06 -10.27
C LEU A 17 12.79 8.46 -8.87
N GLU A 18 13.32 9.09 -7.82
CA GLU A 18 13.06 8.69 -6.43
C GLU A 18 11.57 8.78 -6.09
N LEU A 19 10.89 9.83 -6.56
CA LEU A 19 9.45 9.98 -6.40
C LEU A 19 8.67 8.84 -7.09
N VAL A 20 9.01 8.50 -8.33
CA VAL A 20 8.41 7.38 -9.08
C VAL A 20 8.64 6.06 -8.36
N HIS A 21 9.89 5.75 -8.02
CA HIS A 21 10.25 4.47 -7.39
C HIS A 21 9.55 4.30 -6.04
N SER A 22 9.49 5.36 -5.24
CA SER A 22 8.78 5.32 -3.95
C SER A 22 7.27 5.17 -4.12
N GLU A 23 6.68 5.67 -5.22
CA GLU A 23 5.27 5.47 -5.54
C GLU A 23 5.00 4.03 -5.99
N GLU A 24 5.84 3.46 -6.84
CA GLU A 24 5.72 2.07 -7.28
C GLU A 24 5.78 1.10 -6.10
N ASN A 25 6.76 1.28 -5.21
CA ASN A 25 6.87 0.47 -4.01
C ASN A 25 5.60 0.61 -3.15
N TYR A 26 5.12 1.83 -2.95
CA TYR A 26 3.88 2.05 -2.20
C TYR A 26 2.67 1.33 -2.83
N VAL A 27 2.50 1.42 -4.16
CA VAL A 27 1.44 0.70 -4.89
C VAL A 27 1.57 -0.81 -4.69
N GLN A 28 2.78 -1.37 -4.78
CA GLN A 28 3.01 -2.79 -4.51
C GLN A 28 2.61 -3.18 -3.09
N GLN A 29 2.92 -2.34 -2.08
CA GLN A 29 2.50 -2.59 -0.71
C GLN A 29 0.97 -2.54 -0.55
N LEU A 30 0.29 -1.61 -1.23
CA LEU A 30 -1.17 -1.54 -1.24
C LEU A 30 -1.80 -2.78 -1.87
N GLN A 31 -1.28 -3.22 -3.02
CA GLN A 31 -1.72 -4.41 -3.74
C GLN A 31 -1.48 -5.69 -2.93
N LEU A 32 -0.32 -5.82 -2.27
CA LEU A 32 -0.04 -6.93 -1.37
C LEU A 32 -1.14 -7.08 -0.32
N VAL A 33 -1.49 -6.00 0.39
CA VAL A 33 -2.55 -6.01 1.40
C VAL A 33 -3.91 -6.38 0.79
N ARG A 34 -4.24 -5.81 -0.37
CA ARG A 34 -5.49 -6.09 -1.09
C ARG A 34 -5.60 -7.56 -1.48
N ASP A 35 -4.52 -8.16 -1.97
CA ASP A 35 -4.55 -9.49 -2.58
C ASP A 35 -4.37 -10.59 -1.52
N THR A 36 -3.76 -10.28 -0.37
CA THR A 36 -3.52 -11.22 0.73
C THR A 36 -4.44 -10.99 1.93
N TYR A 37 -4.18 -9.96 2.74
CA TYR A 37 -4.91 -9.71 3.98
C TYR A 37 -6.41 -9.48 3.77
N MET A 38 -6.81 -8.75 2.74
CA MET A 38 -8.23 -8.46 2.52
C MET A 38 -9.03 -9.68 2.03
N THR A 39 -8.38 -10.66 1.40
CA THR A 39 -9.03 -11.84 0.82
C THR A 39 -9.22 -12.98 1.83
N VAL A 40 -8.56 -12.94 3.00
CA VAL A 40 -8.59 -13.99 4.03
C VAL A 40 -10.01 -14.49 4.34
N VAL A 41 -10.98 -13.59 4.56
CA VAL A 41 -12.36 -13.97 4.89
C VAL A 41 -13.13 -14.47 3.67
N SER A 42 -12.76 -14.05 2.45
CA SER A 42 -13.42 -14.48 1.21
C SER A 42 -12.99 -15.90 0.79
N THR A 43 -11.73 -16.25 1.04
CA THR A 43 -11.16 -17.57 0.71
C THR A 43 -11.81 -18.70 1.54
N GLN A 44 -12.37 -18.40 2.71
CA GLN A 44 -12.92 -19.41 3.60
C GLN A 44 -14.37 -19.84 3.28
N HIS A 45 -15.18 -19.01 2.61
CA HIS A 45 -16.52 -19.41 2.17
C HIS A 45 -16.50 -20.54 1.13
N PHE A 46 -15.39 -20.70 0.40
CA PHE A 46 -15.22 -21.79 -0.57
C PHE A 46 -14.84 -23.14 0.09
N LEU A 47 -14.24 -23.12 1.28
CA LEU A 47 -13.80 -24.34 1.98
C LEU A 47 -14.87 -24.92 2.91
N THR A 48 -15.91 -24.16 3.25
CA THR A 48 -17.01 -24.61 4.12
C THR A 48 -18.21 -25.22 3.37
N THR A 49 -18.18 -25.23 2.02
CA THR A 49 -19.31 -25.70 1.19
C THR A 49 -18.97 -26.99 0.42
N THR A 50 -18.42 -28.00 1.10
CA THR A 50 -18.29 -29.36 0.54
C THR A 50 -19.09 -30.34 1.41
N PRO A 51 -20.31 -30.75 1.01
CA PRO A 51 -20.98 -31.87 1.64
C PRO A 51 -20.26 -33.16 1.26
N SER A 52 -19.88 -33.91 2.28
CA SER A 52 -19.39 -35.29 2.20
C SER A 52 -20.27 -36.19 1.34
N LEU A 53 -19.70 -36.83 0.33
CA LEU A 53 -20.28 -38.03 -0.28
C LEU A 53 -19.29 -39.19 -0.25
N LEU A 54 -19.73 -40.24 0.44
CA LEU A 54 -19.21 -41.60 0.46
C LEU A 54 -18.90 -42.13 -0.95
N ARG A 55 -17.76 -42.80 -1.11
CA ARG A 55 -17.73 -44.07 -1.85
C ARG A 55 -16.57 -44.96 -1.41
N SER A 56 -16.95 -46.15 -0.95
CA SER A 56 -16.08 -47.27 -0.60
C SER A 56 -15.68 -48.11 -1.82
N GLU A 57 -14.67 -48.96 -1.58
CA GLU A 57 -14.28 -50.21 -2.26
C GLU A 57 -13.22 -50.15 -3.38
N SER A 58 -12.03 -50.73 -3.11
CA SER A 58 -11.65 -52.10 -3.55
C SER A 58 -10.12 -52.32 -3.56
N CYS A 59 -9.69 -53.55 -3.27
CA CYS A 59 -8.32 -54.00 -3.03
C CYS A 59 -7.60 -54.60 -4.26
N CYS A 60 -6.26 -54.61 -4.16
CA CYS A 60 -5.32 -55.67 -4.56
C CYS A 60 -4.92 -55.80 -6.05
N SER A 61 -3.65 -55.55 -6.41
CA SER A 61 -2.59 -56.57 -6.52
C SER A 61 -1.31 -56.10 -7.27
N GLU A 62 -0.21 -56.72 -6.87
CA GLU A 62 1.23 -56.58 -7.21
C GLU A 62 1.63 -56.73 -8.71
N ARG A 63 2.72 -56.08 -9.16
CA ARG A 63 4.06 -56.70 -9.40
C ARG A 63 5.08 -55.73 -10.04
N SER A 64 6.33 -55.90 -9.60
CA SER A 64 7.60 -55.19 -9.80
C SER A 64 8.08 -54.87 -11.23
N SER A 65 8.89 -53.80 -11.38
CA SER A 65 10.31 -53.90 -11.82
C SER A 65 11.05 -52.55 -11.97
N THR A 66 12.34 -52.60 -11.57
CA THR A 66 13.51 -51.77 -11.94
C THR A 66 13.72 -50.36 -11.36
N LEU A 67 14.74 -50.31 -10.49
CA LEU A 67 15.49 -49.13 -10.06
C LEU A 67 16.15 -48.39 -11.25
N SER A 68 16.03 -47.06 -11.26
CA SER A 68 17.01 -46.17 -11.86
C SER A 68 17.13 -44.91 -11.01
N ASN A 69 18.21 -44.83 -10.24
CA ASN A 69 18.55 -43.69 -9.40
C ASN A 69 19.05 -42.53 -10.28
N ARG A 70 18.36 -41.39 -10.22
CA ARG A 70 18.91 -40.09 -10.60
C ARG A 70 18.50 -39.06 -9.53
N PRO A 71 19.43 -38.45 -8.78
CA PRO A 71 19.05 -37.42 -7.83
C PRO A 71 18.74 -36.14 -8.61
N SER A 72 17.49 -35.72 -8.56
CA SER A 72 17.09 -34.35 -8.93
C SER A 72 17.24 -33.46 -7.69
N PRO A 73 17.66 -32.20 -7.83
CA PRO A 73 17.92 -31.33 -6.69
C PRO A 73 16.59 -31.03 -5.99
N GLU A 74 16.50 -31.43 -4.73
CA GLU A 74 15.42 -31.05 -3.83
C GLU A 74 15.43 -29.53 -3.67
N THR A 75 14.57 -28.85 -4.42
CA THR A 75 14.17 -27.50 -4.06
C THR A 75 13.30 -27.64 -2.82
N SER A 76 13.93 -27.43 -1.66
CA SER A 76 13.28 -27.26 -0.36
C SER A 76 12.19 -26.19 -0.46
N LEU A 77 10.99 -26.60 -0.84
CA LEU A 77 9.78 -25.84 -0.59
C LEU A 77 9.48 -26.00 0.89
N SER A 78 9.89 -25.01 1.69
CA SER A 78 9.42 -24.91 3.07
C SER A 78 7.89 -24.95 3.07
N PRO A 79 7.23 -25.69 3.98
CA PRO A 79 5.77 -25.76 4.01
C PRO A 79 5.21 -24.36 4.16
N LEU A 80 4.33 -23.95 3.22
CA LEU A 80 3.53 -22.73 3.38
C LEU A 80 2.82 -22.82 4.73
N GLN A 81 3.07 -21.87 5.62
CA GLN A 81 2.39 -21.85 6.90
C GLN A 81 0.89 -21.70 6.66
N PRO A 82 0.04 -22.48 7.35
CA PRO A 82 -1.40 -22.40 7.15
C PRO A 82 -1.89 -21.00 7.53
N ILE A 83 -2.74 -20.41 6.67
CA ILE A 83 -3.34 -19.10 6.93
C ILE A 83 -4.26 -19.24 8.16
N PRO A 84 -4.04 -18.48 9.24
CA PRO A 84 -4.86 -18.59 10.44
C PRO A 84 -6.29 -18.13 10.17
N THR A 85 -7.25 -18.81 10.78
CA THR A 85 -8.67 -18.47 10.66
C THR A 85 -9.01 -17.31 11.58
N PRO A 86 -9.62 -16.22 11.08
CA PRO A 86 -9.99 -15.09 11.92
C PRO A 86 -11.11 -15.47 12.89
N PRO A 87 -11.08 -14.97 14.15
CA PRO A 87 -12.22 -15.08 15.06
C PRO A 87 -13.50 -14.50 14.44
N ALA A 88 -14.66 -15.11 14.69
CA ALA A 88 -15.93 -14.71 14.05
C ALA A 88 -16.28 -13.22 14.26
N GLU A 89 -16.02 -12.68 15.46
CA GLU A 89 -16.23 -11.27 15.78
C GLU A 89 -15.36 -10.33 14.92
N LEU A 90 -14.14 -10.77 14.59
CA LEU A 90 -13.22 -10.04 13.71
C LEU A 90 -13.64 -10.19 12.24
N ALA A 91 -14.02 -11.41 11.82
CA ALA A 91 -14.46 -11.71 10.45
C ALA A 91 -15.70 -10.88 10.06
N ASN A 92 -16.68 -10.74 10.96
CA ASN A 92 -17.89 -9.93 10.74
C ASN A 92 -17.59 -8.44 10.55
N ARG A 93 -16.46 -7.97 11.08
CA ARG A 93 -16.01 -6.57 11.01
C ARG A 93 -14.81 -6.36 10.09
N TRP A 94 -14.44 -7.37 9.29
CA TRP A 94 -13.23 -7.36 8.48
C TRP A 94 -13.10 -6.16 7.55
N ARG A 95 -14.23 -5.72 6.96
CA ARG A 95 -14.29 -4.55 6.07
C ARG A 95 -13.93 -3.24 6.77
N ILE A 96 -14.18 -3.13 8.08
CA ILE A 96 -13.90 -1.91 8.86
C ILE A 96 -12.39 -1.68 9.00
N ILE A 97 -11.60 -2.75 9.06
CA ILE A 97 -10.12 -2.65 9.16
C ILE A 97 -9.55 -1.85 7.99
N TRP A 98 -10.06 -2.11 6.79
CA TRP A 98 -9.46 -1.61 5.54
C TRP A 98 -10.09 -0.30 5.05
N GLY A 99 -11.31 0.03 5.46
CA GLY A 99 -11.97 1.28 5.08
C GLY A 99 -12.03 1.45 3.55
N ASN A 100 -11.39 2.49 3.03
CA ASN A 100 -11.29 2.76 1.59
C ASN A 100 -9.96 2.30 0.94
N TRP A 101 -9.31 1.25 1.46
CA TRP A 101 -8.05 0.72 0.93
C TRP A 101 -8.07 0.40 -0.58
N VAL A 102 -9.17 -0.17 -1.09
CA VAL A 102 -9.31 -0.47 -2.53
C VAL A 102 -9.25 0.81 -3.36
N GLN A 103 -9.93 1.87 -2.92
CA GLN A 103 -9.91 3.17 -3.58
C GLN A 103 -8.51 3.78 -3.61
N LEU A 104 -7.77 3.68 -2.49
CA LEU A 104 -6.35 4.08 -2.44
C LEU A 104 -5.54 3.29 -3.47
N THR A 105 -5.65 1.96 -3.45
CA THR A 105 -4.89 1.07 -4.33
C THR A 105 -5.13 1.40 -5.80
N GLU A 106 -6.38 1.56 -6.21
CA GLU A 106 -6.74 1.89 -7.60
C GLU A 106 -6.24 3.25 -8.03
N TRP A 107 -6.45 4.28 -7.20
CA TRP A 107 -6.03 5.63 -7.52
C TRP A 107 -4.51 5.73 -7.65
N HIS A 108 -3.76 5.19 -6.69
CA HIS A 108 -2.29 5.19 -6.72
C HIS A 108 -1.72 4.35 -7.87
N SER A 109 -2.36 3.21 -8.21
CA SER A 109 -1.97 2.41 -9.37
C SER A 109 -2.11 3.18 -10.69
N GLN A 110 -3.11 4.06 -10.81
CA GLN A 110 -3.25 4.93 -11.98
C GLN A 110 -2.30 6.14 -11.92
N PHE A 111 -2.09 6.69 -10.73
CA PHE A 111 -1.25 7.86 -10.52
C PHE A 111 0.22 7.56 -10.86
N VAL A 112 0.75 6.41 -10.44
CA VAL A 112 2.14 6.03 -10.72
C VAL A 112 2.44 5.92 -12.21
N GLU A 113 1.49 5.41 -13.01
CA GLU A 113 1.67 5.30 -14.46
C GLU A 113 1.67 6.67 -15.15
N LYS A 114 0.82 7.61 -14.70
CA LYS A 114 0.86 9.00 -15.17
C LYS A 114 2.15 9.70 -14.76
N LEU A 115 2.61 9.45 -13.55
CA LEU A 115 3.84 10.03 -13.00
C LEU A 115 5.07 9.54 -13.77
N LYS A 116 5.19 8.23 -14.02
CA LYS A 116 6.26 7.65 -14.86
C LYS A 116 6.33 8.31 -16.23
N ARG A 117 5.17 8.43 -16.89
CA ARG A 117 5.08 9.05 -18.20
C ARG A 117 5.55 10.50 -18.17
N ALA A 118 5.06 11.29 -17.21
CA ALA A 118 5.46 12.69 -17.07
C ALA A 118 6.97 12.83 -16.81
N VAL A 119 7.55 12.01 -15.93
CA VAL A 119 9.00 12.06 -15.63
C VAL A 119 9.85 11.70 -16.86
N HIS A 120 9.39 10.78 -17.71
CA HIS A 120 10.13 10.35 -18.90
C HIS A 120 9.96 11.30 -20.09
N GLU A 121 8.75 11.81 -20.33
CA GLU A 121 8.42 12.60 -21.52
C GLU A 121 8.58 14.11 -21.29
N GLN A 122 7.97 14.64 -20.22
CA GLN A 122 7.89 16.08 -19.95
C GLN A 122 7.93 16.33 -18.43
N PRO A 123 9.12 16.40 -17.80
CA PRO A 123 9.25 16.50 -16.34
C PRO A 123 8.51 17.68 -15.70
N ASP A 124 8.29 18.76 -16.45
CA ASP A 124 7.55 19.95 -16.00
C ASP A 124 6.03 19.74 -15.87
N ASP A 125 5.50 18.59 -16.33
CA ASP A 125 4.11 18.20 -16.09
C ASP A 125 3.89 17.53 -14.72
N VAL A 126 4.95 17.04 -14.06
CA VAL A 126 4.88 16.44 -12.73
C VAL A 126 4.15 17.32 -11.70
N PRO A 127 4.48 18.62 -11.52
CA PRO A 127 3.75 19.48 -10.60
C PRO A 127 2.26 19.62 -10.96
N ARG A 128 1.93 19.62 -12.26
CA ARG A 128 0.54 19.72 -12.75
C ARG A 128 -0.27 18.49 -12.37
N LEU A 129 0.34 17.29 -12.35
CA LEU A 129 -0.33 16.07 -11.90
C LEU A 129 -0.85 16.22 -10.46
N PHE A 130 -0.03 16.74 -9.54
CA PHE A 130 -0.42 16.96 -8.15
C PHE A 130 -1.49 18.05 -8.00
N LEU A 131 -1.35 19.16 -8.72
CA LEU A 131 -2.33 20.25 -8.69
C LEU A 131 -3.70 19.78 -9.17
N ASN A 132 -3.73 19.08 -10.31
CA ASN A 132 -4.97 18.56 -10.89
C ASN A 132 -5.62 17.49 -10.00
N SER A 133 -4.81 16.72 -9.26
CA SER A 133 -5.32 15.64 -8.42
C SER A 133 -5.54 16.01 -6.95
N GLN A 134 -5.18 17.22 -6.52
CA GLN A 134 -5.17 17.64 -5.12
C GLN A 134 -6.51 17.38 -4.41
N SER A 135 -7.63 17.79 -5.01
CA SER A 135 -8.95 17.64 -4.40
C SER A 135 -9.30 16.16 -4.17
N ARG A 136 -9.05 15.32 -5.19
CA ARG A 136 -9.31 13.88 -5.11
C ARG A 136 -8.41 13.19 -4.08
N LEU A 137 -7.12 13.56 -4.06
CA LEU A 137 -6.15 13.06 -3.10
C LEU A 137 -6.59 13.39 -1.67
N ARG A 138 -6.92 14.66 -1.39
CA ARG A 138 -7.40 15.11 -0.08
C ARG A 138 -8.65 14.36 0.36
N GLN A 139 -9.67 14.27 -0.49
CA GLN A 139 -10.92 13.58 -0.18
C GLN A 139 -10.68 12.10 0.17
N MET A 140 -9.83 11.43 -0.60
CA MET A 140 -9.52 10.01 -0.40
C MET A 140 -8.78 9.78 0.92
N TYR A 141 -7.80 10.62 1.24
CA TYR A 141 -7.04 10.52 2.48
C TYR A 141 -7.84 10.94 3.71
N MET A 142 -8.75 11.91 3.59
CA MET A 142 -9.70 12.26 4.64
C MET A 142 -10.52 11.05 5.09
N LYS A 143 -11.14 10.36 4.13
CA LYS A 143 -11.93 9.15 4.40
C LYS A 143 -11.09 8.04 5.04
N TYR A 144 -9.82 7.93 4.66
CA TYR A 144 -8.92 6.95 5.26
C TYR A 144 -8.58 7.31 6.72
N CYS A 145 -8.21 8.57 6.97
CA CYS A 145 -7.90 9.08 8.31
C CYS A 145 -9.10 8.98 9.26
N GLU A 146 -10.33 9.19 8.76
CA GLU A 146 -11.57 8.98 9.53
C GLU A 146 -11.77 7.53 9.98
N ASN A 147 -11.35 6.56 9.17
CA ASN A 147 -11.46 5.15 9.49
C ASN A 147 -10.31 4.63 10.36
N TYR A 148 -9.13 5.22 10.22
CA TYR A 148 -7.89 4.71 10.82
C TYR A 148 -7.99 4.44 12.34
N PRO A 149 -8.52 5.35 13.19
CA PRO A 149 -8.68 5.07 14.62
C PRO A 149 -9.57 3.84 14.91
N LYS A 150 -10.64 3.65 14.13
CA LYS A 150 -11.54 2.49 14.26
C LYS A 150 -10.82 1.20 13.93
N ALA A 151 -10.00 1.20 12.88
CA ALA A 151 -9.18 0.06 12.49
C ALA A 151 -8.17 -0.30 13.59
N VAL A 152 -7.46 0.69 14.15
CA VAL A 152 -6.49 0.48 15.23
C VAL A 152 -7.14 -0.15 16.46
N ILE A 153 -8.30 0.37 16.91
CA ILE A 153 -9.04 -0.21 18.04
C ILE A 153 -9.50 -1.63 17.71
N LEU A 154 -9.99 -1.87 16.49
CA LEU A 154 -10.50 -3.17 16.08
C LEU A 154 -9.40 -4.25 16.05
N VAL A 155 -8.17 -3.92 15.62
CA VAL A 155 -7.08 -4.89 15.55
C VAL A 155 -6.35 -5.08 16.88
N ALA A 156 -6.46 -4.13 17.81
CA ALA A 156 -5.70 -4.14 19.06
C ALA A 156 -5.90 -5.39 19.96
N PRO A 157 -7.11 -5.97 20.07
CA PRO A 157 -7.31 -7.22 20.82
C PRO A 157 -6.76 -8.46 20.11
N PHE A 158 -6.53 -8.40 18.80
CA PHE A 158 -6.20 -9.56 17.96
C PHE A 158 -4.74 -9.56 17.48
N LYS A 159 -3.82 -8.98 18.26
CA LYS A 159 -2.39 -8.88 17.91
C LYS A 159 -1.76 -10.23 17.56
N THR A 160 -2.03 -11.26 18.35
CA THR A 160 -1.49 -12.62 18.13
C THR A 160 -1.93 -13.18 16.77
N TYR A 161 -3.21 -13.02 16.43
CA TYR A 161 -3.76 -13.46 15.15
C TYR A 161 -3.09 -12.74 13.96
N PHE A 162 -2.96 -11.42 14.03
CA PHE A 162 -2.30 -10.66 12.96
C PHE A 162 -0.81 -10.96 12.84
N GLU A 163 -0.14 -11.32 13.94
CA GLU A 163 1.26 -11.75 13.91
C GLU A 163 1.45 -13.11 13.26
N GLU A 164 0.54 -14.06 13.49
CA GLU A 164 0.50 -15.34 12.78
C GLU A 164 0.22 -15.13 11.28
N LEU A 165 -0.74 -14.26 10.96
CA LEU A 165 -1.10 -13.92 9.58
C LEU A 165 0.07 -13.25 8.84
N ARG A 166 0.78 -12.33 9.52
CA ARG A 166 2.00 -11.70 9.00
C ARG A 166 3.06 -12.73 8.64
N ARG A 167 3.29 -13.72 9.52
CA ARG A 167 4.25 -14.81 9.28
C ARG A 167 3.83 -15.69 8.10
N ALA A 168 2.54 -16.02 8.01
CA ALA A 168 2.02 -16.81 6.89
C ALA A 168 2.21 -16.13 5.53
N PHE A 169 2.14 -14.79 5.48
CA PHE A 169 2.41 -14.01 4.27
C PHE A 169 3.87 -13.59 4.09
N PHE A 170 4.79 -14.03 4.98
CA PHE A 170 6.18 -13.60 5.00
C PHE A 170 6.34 -12.07 5.00
N ASP A 171 5.37 -11.38 5.59
CA ASP A 171 5.33 -9.93 5.60
C ASP A 171 6.27 -9.39 6.70
N LYS A 172 7.07 -8.39 6.36
CA LYS A 172 8.00 -7.74 7.29
C LYS A 172 7.32 -6.71 8.19
N ASN A 173 6.19 -6.16 7.75
CA ASN A 173 5.48 -5.11 8.47
C ASN A 173 4.34 -5.70 9.29
N ASP A 174 4.19 -5.27 10.53
CA ASP A 174 3.03 -5.62 11.34
C ASP A 174 1.76 -4.92 10.85
N ILE A 175 0.61 -5.36 11.35
CA ILE A 175 -0.69 -4.83 10.92
C ILE A 175 -0.82 -3.32 11.16
N LEU A 176 -0.29 -2.80 12.27
CA LEU A 176 -0.34 -1.37 12.57
C LEU A 176 0.53 -0.56 11.61
N SER A 177 1.72 -1.04 11.27
CA SER A 177 2.58 -0.43 10.27
C SER A 177 1.90 -0.44 8.89
N ARG A 178 1.22 -1.54 8.51
CA ARG A 178 0.42 -1.61 7.28
C ARG A 178 -0.69 -0.57 7.26
N LEU A 179 -1.45 -0.42 8.34
CA LEU A 179 -2.52 0.58 8.45
C LEU A 179 -1.97 2.03 8.47
N MET A 180 -0.75 2.24 8.95
CA MET A 180 -0.12 3.56 9.01
C MET A 180 0.50 3.99 7.66
N GLN A 181 0.85 3.04 6.78
CA GLN A 181 1.53 3.32 5.51
C GLN A 181 0.87 4.41 4.65
N PRO A 182 -0.46 4.45 4.45
CA PRO A 182 -1.08 5.53 3.69
C PRO A 182 -0.88 6.90 4.32
N ILE A 183 -1.08 7.03 5.63
CA ILE A 183 -0.87 8.27 6.38
C ILE A 183 0.58 8.75 6.22
N GLN A 184 1.55 7.83 6.26
CA GLN A 184 2.95 8.16 6.03
C GLN A 184 3.24 8.54 4.57
N ARG A 185 2.56 7.93 3.59
CA ARG A 185 2.84 8.19 2.16
C ARG A 185 2.53 9.63 1.82
N VAL A 186 1.34 10.10 2.18
CA VAL A 186 0.84 11.42 1.77
C VAL A 186 1.69 12.57 2.33
N THR A 187 2.41 12.35 3.45
CA THR A 187 3.32 13.35 4.04
C THR A 187 4.71 13.36 3.42
N ARG A 188 5.08 12.35 2.63
CA ARG A 188 6.42 12.21 2.03
C ARG A 188 6.55 12.81 0.64
N TYR A 189 5.45 13.04 -0.08
CA TYR A 189 5.47 13.62 -1.43
C TYR A 189 6.25 14.94 -1.53
N GLN A 190 6.17 15.77 -0.49
CA GLN A 190 6.87 17.05 -0.46
C GLN A 190 8.39 16.92 -0.56
N LEU A 191 9.01 15.83 -0.09
CA LEU A 191 10.46 15.71 0.00
C LEU A 191 11.15 15.73 -1.38
N PRO A 192 10.87 14.77 -2.30
CA PRO A 192 11.45 14.83 -3.64
C PRO A 192 10.98 16.05 -4.43
N MET A 193 9.74 16.49 -4.21
CA MET A 193 9.18 17.66 -4.92
C MET A 193 9.89 18.96 -4.51
N MET A 194 10.31 19.11 -3.25
CA MET A 194 11.12 20.25 -2.80
C MET A 194 12.51 20.26 -3.43
N GLU A 195 13.18 19.10 -3.51
CA GLU A 195 14.52 19.03 -4.12
C GLU A 195 14.44 19.29 -5.62
N ALA A 196 13.42 18.76 -6.31
CA ALA A 196 13.18 19.05 -7.71
C ALA A 196 12.85 20.54 -7.96
N LEU A 197 12.07 21.18 -7.08
CA LEU A 197 11.81 22.62 -7.15
C LEU A 197 13.09 23.44 -7.00
N LYS A 198 13.93 23.12 -6.02
CA LYS A 198 15.21 23.83 -5.79
C LYS A 198 16.08 23.82 -7.05
N LEU A 199 16.20 22.69 -7.73
CA LEU A 199 16.95 22.57 -8.99
C LEU A 199 16.27 23.33 -10.13
N THR A 200 14.93 23.31 -10.19
CA THR A 200 14.14 24.06 -11.18
C THR A 200 14.29 25.58 -11.03
N GLU A 201 14.35 26.08 -9.80
CA GLU A 201 14.58 27.50 -9.49
C GLU A 201 16.00 27.93 -9.84
N GLN A 202 17.00 27.11 -9.50
CA GLN A 202 18.40 27.36 -9.86
C GLN A 202 18.61 27.38 -11.38
N ALA A 203 17.87 26.56 -12.12
CA ALA A 203 17.91 26.52 -13.58
C ALA A 203 17.26 27.75 -14.24
N GLY A 204 16.59 28.61 -13.48
CA GLY A 204 15.98 29.85 -13.99
C GLY A 204 14.86 29.59 -15.01
N THR A 205 14.07 28.53 -14.81
CA THR A 205 12.97 28.17 -15.72
C THR A 205 11.68 28.92 -15.38
N ASP A 206 10.87 29.23 -16.39
CA ASP A 206 9.57 29.88 -16.21
C ASP A 206 8.55 28.97 -15.50
N GLU A 207 8.78 27.65 -15.52
CA GLU A 207 7.94 26.65 -14.84
C GLU A 207 8.07 26.66 -13.32
N ALA A 208 9.07 27.37 -12.75
CA ALA A 208 9.29 27.44 -11.31
C ALA A 208 8.04 27.89 -10.53
N ALA A 209 7.18 28.72 -11.13
CA ALA A 209 5.90 29.12 -10.53
C ALA A 209 4.95 27.93 -10.31
N THR A 210 4.81 27.05 -11.31
CA THR A 210 3.99 25.83 -11.25
C THR A 210 4.53 24.87 -10.19
N TRP A 211 5.85 24.69 -10.15
CA TRP A 211 6.52 23.86 -9.15
C TRP A 211 6.31 24.37 -7.71
N ARG A 212 6.43 25.69 -7.49
CA ARG A 212 6.16 26.30 -6.18
C ARG A 212 4.72 26.04 -5.73
N ALA A 213 3.76 26.24 -6.62
CA ALA A 213 2.35 26.00 -6.31
C ALA A 213 2.11 24.54 -5.87
N ALA A 214 2.65 23.58 -6.61
CA ALA A 214 2.54 22.16 -6.26
C ALA A 214 3.19 21.84 -4.91
N VAL A 215 4.41 22.35 -4.66
CA VAL A 215 5.11 22.12 -3.38
C VAL A 215 4.34 22.72 -2.19
N ILE A 216 3.73 23.91 -2.33
CA ILE A 216 2.89 24.50 -1.28
C ILE A 216 1.73 23.56 -0.92
N VAL A 217 1.04 23.05 -1.94
CA VAL A 217 -0.06 22.09 -1.74
C VAL A 217 0.40 20.85 -0.99
N LEU A 218 1.56 20.29 -1.36
CA LEU A 218 2.11 19.09 -0.75
C LEU A 218 2.62 19.32 0.68
N LYS A 219 3.17 20.50 0.98
CA LYS A 219 3.59 20.89 2.34
C LYS A 219 2.42 21.02 3.31
N ASN A 220 1.23 21.32 2.80
CA ASN A 220 0.03 21.42 3.62
C ASN A 220 -0.58 20.05 3.98
N LEU A 221 -0.33 19.02 3.15
CA LEU A 221 -0.91 17.69 3.36
C LEU A 221 -0.61 17.06 4.74
N PRO A 222 0.61 17.13 5.29
CA PRO A 222 0.87 16.67 6.66
C PRO A 222 -0.01 17.33 7.72
N ASN A 223 -0.21 18.65 7.62
CA ASN A 223 -1.04 19.39 8.57
C ASN A 223 -2.51 19.01 8.41
N ASP A 224 -2.98 18.87 7.17
CA ASP A 224 -4.34 18.41 6.88
C ASP A 224 -4.56 17.01 7.48
N VAL A 225 -3.62 16.09 7.30
CA VAL A 225 -3.70 14.72 7.80
C VAL A 225 -3.69 14.68 9.33
N GLN A 226 -2.85 15.48 9.97
CA GLN A 226 -2.84 15.61 11.42
C GLN A 226 -4.20 16.08 11.93
N LEU A 227 -4.76 17.13 11.34
CA LEU A 227 -6.08 17.65 11.69
C LEU A 227 -7.17 16.58 11.48
N MET A 228 -7.15 15.86 10.34
CA MET A 228 -8.11 14.81 10.04
C MET A 228 -8.04 13.65 11.04
N LEU A 229 -6.85 13.28 11.52
CA LEU A 229 -6.66 12.24 12.54
C LEU A 229 -7.12 12.70 13.92
N GLU A 230 -6.80 13.94 14.32
CA GLU A 230 -7.20 14.51 15.62
C GLU A 230 -8.73 14.58 15.76
N VAL A 231 -9.41 15.13 14.75
CA VAL A 231 -10.88 15.22 14.72
C VAL A 231 -11.50 13.82 14.83
N SER A 232 -10.96 12.85 14.11
CA SER A 232 -11.47 11.48 14.10
C SER A 232 -11.27 10.75 15.43
N ALA A 233 -10.12 10.97 16.08
CA ALA A 233 -9.84 10.43 17.40
C ALA A 233 -10.74 11.03 18.48
N GLN A 234 -10.99 12.35 18.44
CA GLN A 234 -11.89 13.04 19.38
C GLN A 234 -13.33 12.55 19.25
N ILE A 235 -13.84 12.40 18.03
CA ILE A 235 -15.18 11.85 17.78
C ILE A 235 -15.29 10.43 18.33
N LEU A 236 -14.29 9.59 18.10
CA LEU A 236 -14.31 8.21 18.58
C LEU A 236 -14.26 8.12 20.12
N ILE A 237 -13.46 8.97 20.77
CA ILE A 237 -13.44 9.08 22.24
C ILE A 237 -14.80 9.53 22.78
N PHE A 238 -15.44 10.52 22.14
CA PHE A 238 -16.77 11.00 22.53
C PHE A 238 -17.83 9.88 22.47
N PHE A 239 -17.79 9.03 21.44
CA PHE A 239 -18.70 7.88 21.29
C PHE A 239 -18.37 6.67 22.17
N ILE A 240 -17.15 6.57 22.71
CA ILE A 240 -16.77 5.48 23.64
C ILE A 240 -17.09 5.88 25.10
N LEU A 241 -17.08 7.17 25.43
CA LEU A 241 -17.26 7.69 26.78
C LEU A 241 -18.67 8.20 27.10
N ASN A 242 -19.59 8.23 26.13
CA ASN A 242 -21.02 8.56 26.31
C ASN A 242 -21.88 7.44 25.74
#